data_AF-A0AAE1NHG0-F1
#
_entry.id   AF-A0AAE1NHG0-F1
#
_cell.length_a   1.000
_cell.length_b   1.000
_cell.length_c   1.000
_cell.angle_alpha   90.00
_cell.angle_beta   90.00
_cell.angle_gamma   90.00
#
_symmetry.space_group_name_H-M   'P 1'
#
loop_
_entity.id
_entity.type
_entity.pdbx_description
1 polymer ?
#
loop_
_entity_poly.entity_id
_entity_poly.type
_entity_poly.pdbx_seq_one_letter_code
_entity_poly.pdbx_strand_id
1 'polypeptide(L)'
;MFDPRLKGKVIKLVDVSYGRGFGFNEAIILAAGSLANVKYIQEKKLMDKYFEEVKQDAGKYCYGVVHTLEALESGAIKILICWENLDFVRYVLKNNQSWGRDHFAPYTRAGEGQDTLH
;
A
#
# COMPACT_ATOMS: atom_id res chain seq x y z
N MET A 1 -32.11 11.06 13.66
CA MET A 1 -30.66 11.24 13.96
C MET A 1 -29.88 10.42 12.94
N PHE A 2 -28.81 10.97 12.35
CA PHE A 2 -28.00 10.29 11.34
C PHE A 2 -27.01 9.31 11.99
N ASP A 3 -26.81 8.13 11.41
CA ASP A 3 -25.93 7.09 11.97
C ASP A 3 -24.46 7.55 12.00
N PRO A 4 -23.80 7.55 13.17
CA PRO A 4 -22.38 7.91 13.30
C PRO A 4 -21.44 7.08 12.41
N ARG A 5 -21.77 5.82 12.12
CA ARG A 5 -20.97 4.93 11.26
C ARG A 5 -20.99 5.38 9.80
N LEU A 6 -22.07 6.01 9.36
CA LEU A 6 -22.19 6.57 8.01
C LEU A 6 -21.52 7.94 7.91
N LYS A 7 -21.47 8.70 9.01
CA LYS A 7 -20.83 10.02 9.05
C LYS A 7 -19.35 9.97 8.64
N GLY A 8 -18.63 8.93 9.04
CA GLY A 8 -17.22 8.73 8.64
C GLY A 8 -17.00 8.33 7.18
N LYS A 9 -18.06 7.97 6.44
CA LYS A 9 -18.00 7.60 5.03
C LYS A 9 -18.42 8.73 4.07
N VAL A 10 -18.85 9.88 4.61
CA VAL A 10 -19.23 11.04 3.79
C VAL A 10 -17.96 11.70 3.25
N ILE A 11 -17.80 11.69 1.93
CA ILE A 11 -16.59 12.23 1.25
C ILE A 11 -16.74 13.73 1.01
N LYS A 12 -17.90 14.16 0.51
CA LYS A 12 -18.18 15.55 0.14
C LYS A 12 -19.68 15.80 0.16
N LEU A 13 -20.08 17.01 0.55
CA LEU A 13 -21.44 17.52 0.38
C LEU A 13 -21.51 18.26 -0.96
N VAL A 14 -22.52 17.94 -1.76
CA VAL A 14 -22.72 18.49 -3.10
C VAL A 14 -24.11 19.09 -3.16
N ASP A 15 -24.19 20.38 -3.50
CA ASP A 15 -25.46 21.04 -3.79
C ASP A 15 -25.86 20.80 -5.23
N VAL A 16 -27.14 20.55 -5.45
CA VAL A 16 -27.75 20.32 -6.78
C VAL A 16 -28.92 21.25 -6.98
N SER A 17 -29.12 21.67 -8.23
CA SER A 17 -30.16 22.65 -8.58
C SER A 17 -31.52 21.98 -8.77
N TYR A 18 -31.51 20.70 -9.15
CA TYR A 18 -32.71 19.92 -9.43
C TYR A 18 -32.87 18.77 -8.45
N GLY A 19 -34.13 18.35 -8.21
CA GLY A 19 -34.44 17.18 -7.40
C GLY A 19 -34.61 15.90 -8.22
N ARG A 20 -34.88 14.78 -7.52
CA ARG A 20 -35.17 13.45 -8.11
C ARG A 20 -34.05 12.97 -9.06
N GLY A 21 -34.40 12.28 -10.15
CA GLY A 21 -33.43 11.63 -11.05
C GLY A 21 -32.52 12.59 -11.80
N PHE A 22 -33.00 13.80 -12.14
CA PHE A 22 -32.17 14.81 -12.80
C PHE A 22 -31.11 15.38 -11.85
N GLY A 23 -31.49 15.65 -10.60
CA GLY A 23 -30.54 16.03 -9.55
C GLY A 23 -29.51 14.95 -9.23
N PHE A 24 -29.89 13.67 -9.30
CA PHE A 24 -28.97 12.57 -9.08
C PHE A 24 -27.86 12.53 -10.14
N ASN A 25 -28.19 12.71 -11.41
CA ASN A 25 -27.20 12.76 -12.49
C ASN A 25 -26.26 13.98 -12.36
N GLU A 26 -26.79 15.14 -11.97
CA GLU A 26 -25.99 16.34 -11.69
C GLU A 26 -25.01 16.10 -10.53
N ALA A 27 -25.48 15.51 -9.43
CA ALA A 27 -24.64 15.17 -8.28
C ALA A 27 -23.48 14.24 -8.67
N ILE A 28 -23.71 13.26 -9.56
CA ILE A 28 -22.67 12.34 -10.04
C ILE A 28 -21.58 13.11 -10.77
N ILE A 29 -21.95 14.01 -11.67
CA ILE A 29 -20.99 14.79 -12.47
C ILE A 29 -20.15 15.70 -11.55
N LEU A 30 -20.80 16.38 -10.60
CA LEU A 30 -20.13 17.27 -9.64
C LEU A 30 -19.26 16.50 -8.63
N ALA A 31 -19.63 15.27 -8.28
CA ALA A 31 -18.88 14.41 -7.36
C ALA A 31 -17.72 13.66 -8.05
N ALA A 32 -17.77 13.47 -9.37
CA ALA A 32 -16.80 12.67 -10.13
C ALA A 32 -15.34 13.05 -9.84
N GLY A 33 -15.02 14.35 -9.84
CA GLY A 33 -13.66 14.82 -9.53
C GLY A 33 -13.22 14.53 -8.09
N SER A 34 -14.15 14.58 -7.13
CA SER A 34 -13.86 14.25 -5.73
C SER A 34 -13.70 12.74 -5.53
N LEU A 35 -14.46 11.93 -6.26
CA LEU A 35 -14.38 10.47 -6.24
C LEU A 35 -13.07 9.94 -6.85
N ALA A 36 -12.61 10.54 -7.96
CA ALA A 36 -11.34 10.18 -8.60
C ALA A 36 -10.15 10.29 -7.64
N ASN A 37 -10.17 11.30 -6.77
CA ASN A 37 -9.09 11.57 -5.83
C ASN A 37 -9.13 10.71 -4.55
N VAL A 38 -10.20 9.94 -4.31
CA VAL A 38 -10.36 9.19 -3.04
C VAL A 38 -9.26 8.17 -2.86
N LYS A 39 -8.88 7.43 -3.92
CA LYS A 39 -7.79 6.43 -3.86
C LYS A 39 -6.48 7.10 -3.44
N TYR A 40 -6.12 8.20 -4.09
CA TYR A 40 -4.92 8.96 -3.79
C TYR A 40 -4.91 9.54 -2.36
N ILE A 41 -6.03 10.09 -1.89
CA ILE A 41 -6.14 10.62 -0.53
C ILE A 41 -5.99 9.50 0.52
N GLN A 42 -6.53 8.31 0.24
CA GLN A 42 -6.37 7.16 1.12
C GLN A 42 -4.92 6.69 1.17
N GLU A 43 -4.25 6.59 0.02
CA GLU A 43 -2.83 6.23 -0.07
C GLU A 43 -1.93 7.24 0.64
N LYS A 44 -2.17 8.54 0.42
CA LYS A 44 -1.44 9.60 1.12
C LYS A 44 -1.61 9.48 2.64
N LYS A 45 -2.84 9.30 3.14
CA LYS A 45 -3.11 9.10 4.57
C LYS A 45 -2.44 7.84 5.13
N LEU A 46 -2.31 6.79 4.33
CA LEU A 46 -1.61 5.56 4.73
C LEU A 46 -0.11 5.83 4.87
N MET A 47 0.49 6.51 3.90
CA MET A 47 1.91 6.90 3.94
C MET A 47 2.19 7.88 5.08
N ASP A 48 1.31 8.87 5.31
CA ASP A 48 1.45 9.83 6.41
C ASP A 48 1.54 9.11 7.77
N LYS A 49 0.70 8.09 8.01
CA LYS A 49 0.76 7.26 9.23
C LYS A 49 2.06 6.48 9.33
N TYR A 50 2.52 5.88 8.24
CA TYR A 50 3.80 5.16 8.22
C TYR A 50 4.96 6.11 8.56
N PHE A 51 5.01 7.29 7.94
CA PHE A 51 6.04 8.28 8.23
C PHE A 51 5.95 8.87 9.63
N GLU A 52 4.76 8.94 10.22
CA GLU A 52 4.59 9.34 11.61
C GLU A 52 5.25 8.32 12.57
N GLU A 53 5.06 7.02 12.35
CA GLU A 53 5.73 5.96 13.13
C GLU A 53 7.26 6.00 12.97
N VAL A 54 7.76 6.34 11.78
CA VAL A 54 9.19 6.56 11.53
C VAL A 54 9.71 7.80 12.27
N LYS A 55 8.97 8.92 12.21
CA LYS A 55 9.38 10.18 12.84
C LYS A 55 9.38 10.14 14.37
N GLN A 56 8.50 9.34 14.95
CA GLN A 56 8.38 9.20 16.41
C GLN A 56 9.41 8.23 16.99
N ASP A 57 10.24 7.58 16.17
CA ASP A 57 11.15 6.50 16.57
C ASP A 57 10.45 5.43 17.44
N ALA A 58 9.17 5.18 17.17
CA ALA A 58 8.35 4.27 17.97
C ALA A 58 8.77 2.78 17.83
N GLY A 59 9.72 2.49 16.92
CA GLY A 59 10.25 1.15 16.65
C GLY A 59 9.29 0.22 15.91
N LYS A 60 8.11 0.70 15.51
CA LYS A 60 7.03 -0.09 14.88
C LYS A 60 7.00 0.05 13.36
N TYR A 61 8.16 0.07 12.74
CA TYR A 61 8.28 0.09 11.28
C TYR A 61 9.44 -0.83 10.84
N CYS A 62 9.32 -1.37 9.63
CA CYS A 62 10.38 -2.12 8.96
C CYS A 62 10.44 -1.69 7.50
N TYR A 63 11.63 -1.63 6.93
CA TYR A 63 11.83 -1.29 5.52
C TYR A 63 12.86 -2.22 4.89
N GLY A 64 12.81 -2.34 3.57
CA GLY A 64 13.66 -3.26 2.81
C GLY A 64 13.13 -4.69 2.81
N VAL A 65 13.53 -5.47 1.80
CA VAL A 65 12.97 -6.81 1.56
C VAL A 65 13.35 -7.80 2.67
N VAL A 66 14.59 -7.79 3.13
CA VAL A 66 15.08 -8.74 4.15
C VAL A 66 14.35 -8.58 5.48
N HIS A 67 14.40 -7.38 6.07
CA HIS A 67 13.75 -7.11 7.36
C HIS A 67 12.23 -7.26 7.31
N THR A 68 11.61 -6.91 6.18
CA THR A 68 10.16 -7.08 6.01
C THR A 68 9.79 -8.55 5.91
N LEU A 69 10.60 -9.40 5.26
CA LEU A 69 10.36 -10.85 5.22
C LEU A 69 10.54 -11.49 6.60
N GLU A 70 11.58 -11.12 7.34
CA GLU A 70 11.81 -11.60 8.73
C GLU A 70 10.64 -11.23 9.65
N ALA A 71 10.17 -9.98 9.60
CA ALA A 71 9.02 -9.52 10.38
C ALA A 71 7.70 -10.16 9.94
N LEU A 72 7.58 -10.53 8.67
CA LEU A 72 6.43 -11.27 8.14
C LEU A 72 6.42 -12.72 8.65
N GLU A 73 7.58 -13.38 8.67
CA GLU A 73 7.75 -14.73 9.21
C GLU A 73 7.50 -14.78 10.72
N SER A 74 7.89 -13.74 11.46
CA SER A 74 7.62 -13.62 12.89
C SER A 74 6.18 -13.18 13.21
N GLY A 75 5.34 -12.88 12.20
CA GLY A 75 3.96 -12.44 12.37
C GLY A 75 3.79 -11.05 13.00
N ALA A 76 4.82 -10.20 12.96
CA ALA A 76 4.82 -8.88 13.61
C ALA A 76 4.19 -7.77 12.75
N ILE A 77 3.85 -8.06 11.49
CA ILE A 77 3.33 -7.07 10.53
C ILE A 77 1.81 -6.96 10.61
N LYS A 78 1.30 -5.76 10.90
CA LYS A 78 -0.14 -5.43 10.83
C LYS A 78 -0.56 -4.96 9.44
N ILE A 79 0.27 -4.14 8.79
CA ILE A 79 0.00 -3.54 7.48
C ILE A 79 1.27 -3.64 6.65
N LEU A 80 1.18 -4.29 5.49
CA LEU A 80 2.27 -4.36 4.51
C LEU A 80 2.01 -3.35 3.39
N ILE A 81 2.97 -2.47 3.12
CA ILE A 81 2.90 -1.50 2.03
C ILE A 81 3.87 -1.96 0.93
N CYS A 82 3.33 -2.24 -0.26
CA CYS A 82 4.12 -2.65 -1.42
C CYS A 82 3.97 -1.63 -2.54
N TRP A 83 5.09 -1.32 -3.20
CA TRP A 83 5.07 -0.50 -4.41
C TRP A 83 4.71 -1.35 -5.62
N GLU A 84 3.93 -0.80 -6.56
CA GLU A 84 3.43 -1.55 -7.72
C GLU A 84 4.56 -1.97 -8.68
N ASN A 85 5.59 -1.14 -8.83
CA ASN A 85 6.74 -1.40 -9.72
C ASN A 85 7.94 -1.99 -8.96
N LEU A 86 7.68 -2.89 -8.00
CA LEU A 86 8.74 -3.49 -7.20
C LEU A 86 9.55 -4.51 -8.01
N ASP A 87 10.78 -4.15 -8.38
CA ASP A 87 11.70 -4.99 -9.18
C ASP A 87 12.42 -6.08 -8.36
N PHE A 88 11.69 -6.82 -7.53
CA PHE A 88 12.23 -7.96 -6.77
C PHE A 88 11.56 -9.25 -7.21
N VAL A 89 12.37 -10.23 -7.59
CA VAL A 89 11.90 -11.58 -7.90
C VAL A 89 12.37 -12.52 -6.80
N ARG A 90 11.42 -13.28 -6.23
CA ARG A 90 11.71 -14.34 -5.27
C ARG A 90 12.09 -15.60 -6.04
N TYR A 91 13.36 -16.00 -5.95
CA TYR A 91 13.81 -17.31 -6.44
C TYR A 91 13.78 -18.33 -5.29
N VAL A 92 13.34 -19.54 -5.61
CA VAL A 92 13.40 -20.70 -4.71
C VAL A 92 14.33 -21.71 -5.37
N LEU A 93 15.54 -21.84 -4.83
CA LEU A 93 16.55 -22.76 -5.36
C LEU A 93 16.34 -24.14 -4.73
N LYS A 94 16.13 -25.14 -5.57
CA LYS A 94 16.02 -26.53 -5.13
C LYS A 94 17.38 -27.21 -5.30
N ASN A 95 18.02 -27.57 -4.19
CA ASN A 95 19.28 -28.29 -4.23
C ASN A 95 19.03 -29.79 -4.45
N ASN A 96 19.71 -30.39 -5.44
CA ASN A 96 19.58 -31.82 -5.76
C ASN A 96 20.23 -32.74 -4.69
N GLN A 97 21.08 -32.21 -3.81
CA GLN A 97 21.79 -33.00 -2.80
C GLN A 97 21.31 -32.80 -1.36
N SER A 98 20.54 -31.76 -1.06
CA SER A 98 19.96 -31.56 0.26
C SER A 98 18.46 -31.80 0.21
N TRP A 99 18.04 -32.85 0.89
CA TRP A 99 16.66 -33.24 1.08
C TRP A 99 15.91 -32.15 1.87
N GLY A 100 15.27 -31.21 1.16
CA GLY A 100 14.13 -30.45 1.67
C GLY A 100 14.39 -29.10 2.36
N ARG A 101 15.55 -28.45 2.18
CA ARG A 101 15.72 -27.05 2.62
C ARG A 101 15.68 -26.09 1.43
N ASP A 102 14.55 -25.41 1.27
CA ASP A 102 14.38 -24.34 0.31
C ASP A 102 15.20 -23.12 0.76
N HIS A 103 16.11 -22.65 -0.10
CA HIS A 103 16.86 -21.43 0.14
C HIS A 103 16.22 -20.27 -0.65
N PHE A 104 15.84 -19.20 0.06
CA PHE A 104 15.30 -17.98 -0.53
C PHE A 104 16.40 -16.96 -0.78
N ALA A 105 16.52 -16.47 -2.01
CA ALA A 105 17.41 -15.37 -2.37
C ALA A 105 16.61 -14.28 -3.10
N PRO A 106 16.49 -13.06 -2.55
CA PRO A 106 15.94 -11.92 -3.29
C PRO A 106 16.95 -11.44 -4.33
N TYR A 107 16.57 -11.40 -5.61
CA TYR A 107 17.41 -10.87 -6.69
C TYR A 107 16.67 -9.73 -7.40
N THR A 108 17.37 -8.63 -7.63
CA THR A 108 16.89 -7.48 -8.41
C THR A 108 17.29 -7.67 -9.87
N ARG A 109 16.36 -7.47 -10.80
CA ARG A 109 16.63 -7.63 -12.23
C ARG A 109 17.35 -6.38 -12.78
N ALA A 110 18.60 -6.17 -12.37
CA ALA A 110 19.47 -5.20 -13.03
C ALA A 110 20.14 -5.86 -14.24
N GLY A 111 20.09 -5.18 -15.39
CA GLY A 111 20.75 -5.58 -16.62
C GLY A 111 22.27 -5.71 -16.50
N GLU A 112 22.84 -6.24 -17.57
CA GLU A 112 24.26 -6.26 -17.93
C GLU A 112 25.18 -5.32 -17.12
N GLY A 113 26.13 -5.92 -16.38
CA GLY A 113 27.44 -5.36 -16.05
C GLY A 113 27.50 -4.13 -15.13
N GLN A 114 27.99 -4.33 -13.90
CA GLN A 114 29.38 -4.00 -13.52
C GLN A 114 29.58 -4.23 -12.02
N ASP A 115 30.64 -4.97 -11.70
CA ASP A 115 31.32 -4.96 -10.41
C ASP A 115 31.56 -3.52 -9.92
N THR A 116 31.45 -3.28 -8.61
CA THR A 116 32.52 -2.67 -7.81
C THR A 116 32.14 -2.58 -6.32
N LEU A 117 32.93 -3.32 -5.52
CA LEU A 117 33.49 -2.98 -4.20
C LEU A 117 32.66 -2.13 -3.21
N HIS A 118 32.27 -2.72 -2.06
CA HIS A 118 33.10 -2.85 -0.85
C HIS A 118 32.50 -3.85 0.12
#